data_AF-A0A7W0UFY7-F1
#
_entry.id   AF-A0A7W0UFY7-F1
#
_cell.length_a   1.000
_cell.length_b   1.000
_cell.length_c   1.000
_cell.angle_alpha   90.00
_cell.angle_beta   90.00
_cell.angle_gamma   90.00
#
_symmetry.space_group_name_H-M   'P 1'
#
loop_
_entity.id
_entity.type
_entity.pdbx_description
1 polymer ?
#
loop_
_entity_poly.entity_id
_entity_poly.type
_entity_poly.pdbx_seq_one_letter_code
_entity_poly.pdbx_strand_id
1 'polypeptide(L)'
;MGAAGLDADYLRELGDLVLRFLHVVAGIAWIGASFYFIRLDLGLAPPSERSDIDEGVAGEYWGVHGGGFYHSKKYQVAPRVLPEPL
;
A
#
# COMPACT_ATOMS: atom_id res chain seq x y z
N MET A 1 -11.07 47.68 6.36
CA MET A 1 -10.83 46.26 6.67
C MET A 1 -9.53 46.18 7.43
N GLY A 2 -9.58 45.85 8.73
CA GLY A 2 -8.42 45.86 9.62
C GLY A 2 -7.51 44.64 9.44
N ALA A 3 -6.26 44.77 9.86
CA ALA A 3 -5.19 43.76 9.70
C ALA A 3 -5.60 42.33 10.12
N ALA A 4 -6.47 42.18 11.13
CA ALA A 4 -6.96 40.88 11.60
C ALA A 4 -7.79 40.08 10.56
N GLY A 5 -8.36 40.74 9.54
CA GLY A 5 -9.06 40.06 8.45
C GLY A 5 -8.10 39.34 7.50
N LEU A 6 -6.95 39.96 7.21
CA LEU A 6 -5.94 39.40 6.29
C LEU A 6 -5.35 38.10 6.84
N ASP A 7 -5.13 38.00 8.15
CA ASP A 7 -4.56 36.80 8.78
C ASP A 7 -5.54 35.61 8.74
N ALA A 8 -6.81 35.84 9.04
CA ALA A 8 -7.84 34.81 9.02
C ALA A 8 -8.16 34.34 7.59
N ASP A 9 -8.21 35.26 6.63
CA ASP A 9 -8.44 34.95 5.22
C ASP A 9 -7.24 34.17 4.64
N TYR A 10 -6.00 34.59 4.96
CA TYR A 10 -4.79 33.88 4.55
C TYR A 10 -4.73 32.45 5.08
N LEU A 11 -5.06 32.23 6.36
CA LEU A 11 -5.10 30.87 6.93
C LEU A 11 -6.17 30.00 6.26
N ARG A 12 -7.32 30.57 5.86
CA ARG A 12 -8.35 29.85 5.12
C ARG A 12 -7.88 29.46 3.72
N GLU A 13 -7.25 30.38 3.00
CA GLU A 13 -6.68 30.10 1.66
C GLU A 13 -5.59 29.04 1.71
N LEU A 14 -4.69 29.12 2.70
CA LEU A 14 -3.68 28.10 2.93
C LEU A 14 -4.31 26.75 3.28
N GLY A 15 -5.34 26.74 4.14
CA GLY A 15 -6.07 25.53 4.50
C GLY A 15 -6.75 24.87 3.29
N ASP A 16 -7.39 25.66 2.42
CA ASP A 16 -7.98 25.16 1.17
C ASP A 16 -6.91 24.53 0.26
N LEU A 17 -5.78 25.22 0.08
CA LEU A 17 -4.67 24.73 -0.73
C LEU A 17 -4.12 23.41 -0.17
N VAL A 18 -3.86 23.34 1.14
CA VAL A 18 -3.33 22.14 1.81
C VAL A 18 -4.32 20.98 1.69
N LEU A 19 -5.61 21.22 1.93
CA LEU A 19 -6.62 20.17 1.86
C LEU A 19 -6.76 19.61 0.43
N ARG A 20 -6.80 20.49 -0.57
CA ARG A 20 -6.85 20.09 -1.98
C ARG A 20 -5.61 19.31 -2.39
N PHE A 21 -4.43 19.78 -1.98
CA PHE A 21 -3.18 19.09 -2.28
C PHE A 21 -3.12 17.72 -1.59
N LEU A 22 -3.47 17.64 -0.31
CA LEU A 22 -3.58 16.39 0.43
C LEU A 22 -4.53 15.42 -0.27
N HIS A 23 -5.69 15.90 -0.71
CA HIS A 23 -6.68 15.09 -1.40
C HIS A 23 -6.12 14.51 -2.72
N VAL A 24 -5.42 15.31 -3.51
CA VAL A 24 -4.78 14.86 -4.76
C VAL A 24 -3.69 13.83 -4.48
N VAL A 25 -2.81 14.08 -3.51
CA VAL A 25 -1.73 13.14 -3.14
C VAL A 25 -2.31 11.83 -2.60
N ALA A 26 -3.32 11.90 -1.73
CA ALA A 26 -4.02 10.72 -1.22
C ALA A 26 -4.70 9.94 -2.34
N GLY A 27 -5.32 10.62 -3.30
CA GLY A 27 -5.91 9.99 -4.49
C GLY A 27 -4.87 9.26 -5.34
N ILE A 28 -3.72 9.89 -5.61
CA ILE A 28 -2.61 9.27 -6.34
C ILE A 28 -2.07 8.05 -5.59
N ALA A 29 -1.83 8.19 -4.28
CA ALA A 29 -1.33 7.10 -3.45
C ALA A 29 -2.31 5.92 -3.41
N TRP A 30 -3.61 6.20 -3.26
CA TRP A 30 -4.66 5.17 -3.22
C TRP A 30 -4.78 4.41 -4.55
N ILE A 31 -4.79 5.14 -5.68
CA ILE A 31 -4.84 4.52 -7.02
C ILE A 31 -3.57 3.72 -7.29
N GLY A 32 -2.40 4.30 -6.98
CA GLY A 32 -1.11 3.64 -7.15
C GLY A 32 -1.00 2.35 -6.34
N ALA A 33 -1.40 2.38 -5.06
CA ALA A 33 -1.43 1.20 -4.21
C ALA A 33 -2.38 0.14 -4.77
N SER A 34 -3.56 0.54 -5.27
CA SER A 34 -4.52 -0.38 -5.88
C SER A 34 -3.91 -1.10 -7.09
N PHE A 35 -3.27 -0.36 -8.01
CA PHE A 35 -2.59 -0.98 -9.16
C PHE A 35 -1.40 -1.84 -8.76
N TYR A 36 -0.65 -1.44 -7.73
CA TYR A 36 0.44 -2.25 -7.20
C TYR A 36 -0.07 -3.61 -6.71
N PHE A 37 -1.13 -3.65 -5.89
CA PHE A 37 -1.69 -4.90 -5.38
C PHE A 37 -2.37 -5.74 -6.47
N ILE A 38 -3.06 -5.12 -7.43
CA ILE A 38 -3.60 -5.84 -8.59
C ILE A 38 -2.45 -6.51 -9.37
N ARG A 39 -1.38 -5.78 -9.66
CA ARG A 39 -0.21 -6.32 -10.36
C ARG A 39 0.46 -7.43 -9.56
N LEU A 40 0.59 -7.26 -8.25
CA LEU A 40 1.17 -8.26 -7.37
C LEU A 40 0.34 -9.55 -7.41
N ASP A 41 -0.98 -9.44 -7.30
CA ASP A 41 -1.91 -10.58 -7.34
C ASP A 41 -1.92 -11.29 -8.69
N LEU A 42 -1.91 -10.54 -9.80
CA LEU A 42 -1.86 -11.11 -11.15
C LEU A 42 -0.49 -11.71 -11.49
N GLY A 43 0.56 -11.31 -10.77
CA GLY A 43 1.92 -11.77 -10.97
C GLY A 43 2.34 -12.96 -10.10
N LEU A 44 1.42 -13.52 -9.30
CA LEU A 44 1.71 -14.67 -8.45
C LEU A 44 1.98 -15.91 -9.29
N ALA A 45 3.08 -16.59 -9.00
CA ALA A 45 3.35 -17.92 -9.49
C ALA A 45 2.67 -18.96 -8.57
N PRO A 46 2.31 -20.14 -9.09
CA PRO A 46 1.95 -21.27 -8.23
C PRO A 46 3.09 -21.57 -7.24
N PRO A 47 2.79 -21.96 -5.99
CA PRO A 47 3.82 -22.33 -5.02
C PRO A 47 4.66 -23.49 -5.55
N SER A 48 5.98 -23.32 -5.56
CA SER A 48 6.95 -24.32 -6.02
C SER A 48 7.24 -25.40 -4.97
N GLU A 49 7.18 -25.04 -3.69
CA GLU A 49 7.44 -25.96 -2.58
C GLU A 49 6.17 -26.69 -2.12
N ARG A 50 6.28 -28.00 -1.87
CA ARG A 50 5.14 -28.80 -1.41
C ARG A 50 4.69 -28.40 -0.01
N SER A 51 5.62 -28.01 0.86
CA SER A 51 5.30 -27.50 2.20
C SER A 51 4.41 -26.26 2.15
N ASP A 52 4.61 -25.39 1.16
CA ASP A 52 3.84 -24.16 1.02
C ASP A 52 2.39 -24.47 0.62
N ILE A 53 2.18 -25.48 -0.22
CA ILE A 53 0.86 -25.99 -0.57
C ILE A 53 0.17 -26.54 0.69
N ASP A 54 0.88 -27.35 1.48
CA ASP A 54 0.36 -27.96 2.71
C ASP A 54 0.04 -26.90 3.79
N GLU A 55 0.76 -25.77 3.79
CA GLU A 55 0.52 -24.59 4.64
C GLU A 55 -0.59 -23.66 4.13
N GLY A 56 -1.16 -23.92 2.95
CA GLY A 56 -2.27 -23.18 2.38
C GLY A 56 -1.88 -21.92 1.59
N VAL A 57 -0.63 -21.84 1.12
CA VAL A 57 -0.17 -20.80 0.20
C VAL A 57 -0.87 -20.97 -1.14
N ALA A 58 -1.53 -19.90 -1.60
CA ALA A 58 -2.24 -19.88 -2.87
C ALA A 58 -1.37 -19.39 -4.03
N GLY A 59 -0.30 -18.65 -3.74
CA GLY A 59 0.66 -18.19 -4.73
C GLY A 59 1.87 -17.52 -4.09
N GLU A 60 2.95 -17.44 -4.85
CA GLU A 60 4.21 -16.84 -4.42
C GLU A 60 4.71 -15.78 -5.39
N TYR A 61 5.42 -14.80 -4.85
CA TYR A 61 6.07 -13.74 -5.60
C TYR A 61 7.54 -13.62 -5.21
N TRP A 62 8.39 -13.54 -6.23
CA TRP A 62 9.82 -13.26 -6.11
C TRP A 62 10.14 -11.88 -6.67
N GLY A 63 10.76 -11.04 -5.85
CA GLY A 63 11.16 -9.69 -6.22
C GLY A 63 12.61 -9.41 -5.89
N VAL A 64 13.27 -8.58 -6.70
CA VAL A 64 14.61 -8.05 -6.40
C VAL A 64 14.50 -6.56 -6.17
N HIS A 65 15.09 -6.08 -5.08
CA HIS A 65 15.19 -4.66 -4.80
C HIS A 65 16.41 -4.35 -3.92
N GLY A 66 17.16 -3.31 -4.26
CA GLY A 66 18.32 -2.85 -3.46
C GLY A 66 19.44 -3.88 -3.29
N GLY A 67 19.56 -4.85 -4.20
CA GLY A 67 20.53 -5.95 -4.10
C GLY A 67 20.07 -7.15 -3.26
N GLY A 68 18.85 -7.11 -2.70
CA GLY A 68 18.24 -8.23 -1.98
C GLY A 68 17.11 -8.92 -2.76
N PHE A 69 16.69 -10.07 -2.24
CA PHE A 69 15.57 -10.86 -2.76
C PHE A 69 14.43 -10.90 -1.74
N TYR A 70 13.22 -10.64 -2.22
CA TYR A 70 11.98 -10.79 -1.46
C TYR A 70 11.26 -12.03 -1.95
N HIS A 71 10.82 -12.86 -1.01
CA HIS A 71 9.91 -13.99 -1.25
C HIS A 71 8.64 -13.74 -0.46
N SER A 72 7.56 -13.42 -1.18
CA SER A 72 6.25 -13.14 -0.58
C SER A 72 5.28 -14.27 -0.90
N LYS A 73 4.59 -14.77 0.12
CA LYS A 73 3.60 -15.84 0.00
C LYS A 73 2.22 -15.27 0.28
N LYS A 74 1.29 -15.47 -0.64
CA LYS A 74 -0.12 -15.10 -0.45
C LYS A 74 -0.90 -16.32 -0.01
N TYR A 75 -1.56 -16.19 1.13
CA TYR A 75 -2.52 -17.19 1.61
C TYR A 75 -3.94 -16.75 1.22
N GLN A 76 -4.79 -17.69 0.79
CA GLN A 76 -6.20 -17.39 0.51
C GLN A 76 -7.03 -17.22 1.78
N VAL A 77 -6.62 -17.88 2.86
CA VAL A 77 -7.19 -17.81 4.19
C VAL A 77 -6.07 -17.61 5.21
N ALA A 78 -6.40 -17.21 6.43
CA ALA A 78 -5.38 -17.06 7.47
C ALA A 78 -4.58 -18.38 7.65
N PRO A 79 -3.23 -18.32 7.69
CA PRO A 79 -2.42 -19.50 7.98
C PRO A 79 -2.68 -20.02 9.39
N ARG A 80 -2.34 -21.29 9.64
CA ARG A 80 -2.51 -21.93 10.96
C ARG A 80 -1.79 -21.18 12.09
N VAL A 81 -0.66 -20.57 11.77
CA VAL A 81 0.11 -19.73 12.68
C VAL A 81 0.31 -18.38 12.02
N LEU A 82 -0.23 -17.33 12.62
CA LEU A 82 0.06 -15.96 12.23
C LEU A 82 1.37 -15.53 12.92
N PRO A 83 2.34 -14.95 12.20
CA PRO A 83 3.55 -14.45 12.83
C PRO A 83 3.25 -13.28 13.78
N GLU A 84 4.01 -13.19 14.88
CA GLU A 84 3.99 -12.06 15.79
C GLU A 84 5.33 -11.32 15.76
N PRO A 85 5.34 -9.97 15.71
CA PRO A 85 4.21 -9.08 15.49
C PRO A 85 3.70 -9.13 14.04
N LEU A 86 2.41 -8.81 13.86
CA LEU A 86 1.83 -8.52 12.55
C LEU A 86 2.32 -7.16 12.01
#